data_AF-A0A327ZLI6-F1
#
_entry.id   AF-A0A327ZLI6-F1
#
_cell.length_a   1.000
_cell.length_b   1.000
_cell.length_c   1.000
_cell.angle_alpha   90.00
_cell.angle_beta   90.00
_cell.angle_gamma   90.00
#
_symmetry.space_group_name_H-M   'P 1'
#
loop_
_entity.id
_entity.type
_entity.pdbx_description
1 polymer ?
#
loop_
_entity_poly.entity_id
_entity_poly.type
_entity_poly.pdbx_seq_one_letter_code
_entity_poly.pdbx_strand_id
1 'polypeptide(L)'
;MDWTIEREGDTLVLSPEGDLDVANAAVLRQVFQQVLDRRDCSQLIVDMSQVTFLDSSALGVLVAARRAATAQNVTLLLRDPGPMVRMVLEVTNLQHLFAGEAVEESVGEKAGETAS
;
A
#
# COMPACT_ATOMS: atom_id res chain seq x y z
N MET A 1 -15.24 2.72 12.46
CA MET A 1 -14.45 2.07 11.42
C MET A 1 -13.43 1.24 12.12
N ASP A 2 -13.45 -0.04 11.83
CA ASP A 2 -12.59 -1.04 12.45
C ASP A 2 -11.62 -1.50 11.36
N TRP A 3 -10.38 -1.75 11.77
CA TRP A 3 -9.38 -2.35 10.89
C TRP A 3 -8.49 -3.27 11.71
N THR A 4 -8.05 -4.35 11.08
CA THR A 4 -7.04 -5.23 11.66
C THR A 4 -5.70 -5.03 10.95
N ILE A 5 -4.63 -5.33 11.68
CA ILE A 5 -3.27 -5.37 11.12
C ILE A 5 -2.71 -6.73 11.47
N GLU A 6 -2.40 -7.52 10.44
CA GLU A 6 -1.88 -8.86 10.57
C GLU A 6 -0.53 -8.97 9.85
N ARG A 7 0.36 -9.80 10.39
CA ARG A 7 1.68 -10.04 9.81
C ARG A 7 1.73 -11.44 9.21
N GLU A 8 2.01 -11.48 7.91
CA GLU A 8 2.22 -12.70 7.14
C GLU A 8 3.69 -12.73 6.67
N GLY A 9 4.59 -13.21 7.55
CA GLY A 9 6.03 -13.17 7.29
C GLY A 9 6.57 -11.75 7.18
N ASP A 10 7.01 -11.37 5.98
CA ASP A 10 7.53 -10.02 5.68
C ASP A 10 6.47 -9.07 5.10
N THR A 11 5.23 -9.53 5.04
CA THR A 11 4.07 -8.76 4.57
C THR A 11 3.21 -8.32 5.75
N LEU A 12 2.79 -7.07 5.74
CA LEU A 12 1.75 -6.55 6.63
C LEU A 12 0.44 -6.39 5.86
N VAL A 13 -0.65 -6.92 6.40
CA VAL A 13 -1.99 -6.81 5.83
C VAL A 13 -2.83 -5.90 6.71
N LEU A 14 -3.33 -4.81 6.13
CA LEU A 14 -4.28 -3.89 6.74
C LEU A 14 -5.67 -4.16 6.16
N SER A 15 -6.63 -4.52 7.00
CA SER A 15 -7.98 -4.90 6.57
C SER A 15 -9.04 -3.93 7.10
N PRO A 16 -9.28 -2.79 6.43
CA PRO A 16 -10.35 -1.87 6.75
C PRO A 16 -11.75 -2.43 6.45
N GLU A 17 -12.70 -2.15 7.34
CA GLU A 17 -14.12 -2.49 7.15
C GLU A 17 -15.00 -1.24 7.04
N GLY A 18 -15.84 -1.20 5.99
CA GLY A 18 -16.79 -0.13 5.72
C GLY A 18 -16.27 0.94 4.77
N ASP A 19 -16.65 2.19 5.01
CA ASP A 19 -16.37 3.30 4.09
C ASP A 19 -15.02 3.95 4.40
N LEU A 20 -14.16 4.11 3.40
CA LEU A 20 -12.94 4.91 3.49
C LEU A 20 -13.23 6.33 2.98
N ASP A 21 -13.28 7.28 3.91
CA ASP A 21 -13.70 8.66 3.64
C ASP A 21 -12.89 9.70 4.43
N VAL A 22 -13.24 10.98 4.27
CA VAL A 22 -12.63 12.09 5.00
C VAL A 22 -12.62 11.93 6.52
N ALA A 23 -13.61 11.26 7.13
CA ALA A 23 -13.72 11.10 8.57
C ALA A 23 -12.64 10.15 9.11
N ASN A 24 -12.23 9.16 8.31
CA ASN A 24 -11.19 8.19 8.69
C ASN A 24 -9.84 8.42 8.00
N ALA A 25 -9.75 9.30 7.00
CA ALA A 25 -8.53 9.62 6.27
C ALA A 25 -7.34 10.01 7.17
N ALA A 26 -7.58 10.80 8.21
CA ALA A 26 -6.52 11.23 9.14
C ALA A 26 -5.94 10.04 9.92
N VAL A 27 -6.81 9.14 10.40
CA VAL A 27 -6.39 7.98 11.18
C VAL A 27 -5.72 6.95 10.28
N LEU A 28 -6.25 6.73 9.07
CA LEU A 28 -5.64 5.86 8.06
C LEU A 28 -4.20 6.31 7.72
N ARG A 29 -4.00 7.63 7.59
CA ARG A 29 -2.68 8.21 7.36
C ARG A 29 -1.72 7.90 8.51
N GLN A 30 -2.17 8.03 9.75
CA GLN A 30 -1.36 7.72 10.92
C GLN A 30 -0.99 6.24 10.98
N VAL A 31 -1.93 5.34 10.63
CA VAL A 31 -1.65 3.90 10.55
C VAL A 31 -0.55 3.61 9.54
N PHE A 32 -0.64 4.14 8.32
CA PHE A 32 0.42 3.95 7.31
C PHE A 32 1.77 4.52 7.77
N GLN A 33 1.78 5.69 8.41
CA GLN A 33 3.01 6.28 8.95
C GLN A 33 3.63 5.38 10.01
N GLN A 34 2.85 4.91 10.99
CA GLN A 34 3.33 4.03 12.06
C GLN A 34 3.87 2.72 11.51
N VAL A 35 3.19 2.13 10.53
CA VAL A 35 3.63 0.88 9.89
C VAL A 35 4.95 1.10 9.15
N LEU A 36 5.04 2.14 8.32
CA LEU A 36 6.25 2.42 7.55
C LEU A 36 7.43 2.83 8.45
N ASP A 37 7.20 3.56 9.54
CA ASP A 37 8.25 3.98 10.47
C ASP A 37 8.93 2.82 11.20
N ARG A 38 8.24 1.69 11.38
CA ARG A 38 8.83 0.50 11.98
C ARG A 38 9.88 -0.18 11.08
N ARG A 39 9.83 0.03 9.76
CA ARG A 39 10.80 -0.49 8.78
C ARG A 39 11.01 -2.02 8.87
N ASP A 40 9.97 -2.77 9.24
CA ASP A 40 10.04 -4.21 9.49
C ASP A 40 9.23 -5.06 8.49
N CYS A 41 8.91 -4.53 7.31
CA CYS A 41 8.24 -5.26 6.22
C CYS A 41 8.71 -4.76 4.84
N SER A 42 8.83 -5.64 3.85
CA SER A 42 9.03 -5.27 2.43
C SER A 42 7.72 -5.07 1.67
N GLN A 43 6.60 -5.53 2.23
CA GLN A 43 5.30 -5.46 1.57
C GLN A 43 4.18 -5.04 2.52
N LEU A 44 3.32 -4.17 2.03
CA LEU A 44 2.08 -3.76 2.66
C LEU A 44 0.92 -4.04 1.71
N ILE A 45 -0.07 -4.77 2.20
CA ILE A 45 -1.31 -5.07 1.49
C ILE A 45 -2.44 -4.40 2.22
N VAL A 46 -3.28 -3.68 1.48
CA VAL A 46 -4.58 -3.21 2.00
C VAL A 46 -5.65 -4.12 1.44
N ASP A 47 -6.28 -4.92 2.31
CA ASP A 47 -7.39 -5.80 1.95
C ASP A 47 -8.67 -4.98 1.84
N MET A 48 -9.16 -4.84 0.62
CA MET A 48 -10.34 -4.04 0.28
C MET A 48 -11.62 -4.88 0.21
N SER A 49 -11.58 -6.16 0.63
CA SER A 49 -12.73 -7.08 0.54
C SER A 49 -13.94 -6.63 1.36
N GLN A 50 -13.72 -5.92 2.47
CA GLN A 50 -14.77 -5.36 3.33
C GLN A 50 -14.95 -3.85 3.17
N VAL A 51 -14.28 -3.24 2.17
CA VAL A 51 -14.43 -1.81 1.89
C VAL A 51 -15.58 -1.58 0.91
N THR A 52 -16.56 -0.81 1.36
CA THR A 52 -17.80 -0.53 0.59
C THR A 52 -17.68 0.72 -0.27
N PHE A 53 -16.89 1.71 0.15
CA PHE A 53 -16.75 2.99 -0.53
C PHE A 53 -15.35 3.58 -0.33
N LEU A 54 -14.90 4.40 -1.31
CA LEU A 54 -13.65 5.14 -1.27
C LEU A 54 -13.87 6.55 -1.87
N ASP A 55 -13.62 7.60 -1.09
CA ASP A 55 -13.66 8.98 -1.58
C ASP A 55 -12.28 9.52 -2.02
N SER A 56 -12.24 10.78 -2.47
CA SER A 56 -10.99 11.44 -2.88
C SER A 56 -10.02 11.70 -1.73
N SER A 57 -10.52 11.85 -0.50
CA SER A 57 -9.70 12.07 0.70
C SER A 57 -8.93 10.81 1.05
N ALA A 58 -9.61 9.67 1.14
CA ALA A 58 -9.00 8.37 1.39
C ALA A 58 -8.09 7.94 0.24
N LEU A 59 -8.48 8.20 -1.00
CA LEU A 59 -7.64 7.96 -2.17
C LEU A 59 -6.33 8.77 -2.11
N GLY A 60 -6.40 10.04 -1.71
CA GLY A 60 -5.22 10.88 -1.49
C GLY A 60 -4.28 10.32 -0.42
N VAL A 61 -4.83 9.72 0.64
CA VAL A 61 -4.05 9.03 1.67
C VAL A 61 -3.37 7.77 1.12
N LEU A 62 -4.08 6.93 0.36
CA LEU A 62 -3.50 5.74 -0.28
C LEU A 62 -2.35 6.09 -1.23
N VAL A 63 -2.52 7.14 -2.04
CA VAL A 63 -1.48 7.63 -2.95
C VAL A 63 -0.26 8.14 -2.18
N ALA A 64 -0.47 8.90 -1.11
CA ALA A 64 0.62 9.38 -0.27
C ALA A 64 1.36 8.23 0.44
N ALA A 65 0.62 7.27 1.00
CA ALA A 65 1.16 6.08 1.64
C ALA A 65 2.01 5.26 0.67
N ARG A 66 1.51 5.05 -0.55
CA ARG A 66 2.24 4.34 -1.60
C ARG A 66 3.55 5.03 -1.96
N ARG A 67 3.55 6.36 -2.13
CA ARG A 67 4.79 7.12 -2.40
C ARG A 67 5.80 6.99 -1.26
N ALA A 68 5.32 7.03 -0.01
CA ALA A 68 6.17 6.85 1.17
C ALA A 68 6.73 5.43 1.26
N ALA A 69 5.93 4.41 0.95
CA ALA A 69 6.34 3.02 0.90
C ALA A 69 7.43 2.80 -0.18
N THR A 70 7.21 3.29 -1.40
CA THR A 70 8.21 3.21 -2.49
C THR A 70 9.53 3.87 -2.11
N ALA A 71 9.50 5.02 -1.43
CA ALA A 71 10.71 5.70 -0.96
C ALA A 71 11.52 4.87 0.06
N GLN A 72 10.92 3.84 0.63
CA GLN A 72 11.52 2.93 1.62
C GLN A 72 11.73 1.52 1.07
N ASN A 73 11.59 1.32 -0.26
CA ASN A 73 11.58 -0.01 -0.90
C ASN A 73 10.51 -0.97 -0.35
N VAL A 74 9.38 -0.42 0.11
CA VAL A 74 8.21 -1.19 0.53
C VAL A 74 7.16 -1.17 -0.59
N THR A 75 6.68 -2.34 -0.98
CA THR A 75 5.62 -2.47 -2.00
C THR A 75 4.25 -2.31 -1.35
N LEU A 76 3.43 -1.36 -1.82
CA LEU A 76 2.04 -1.17 -1.36
C LEU A 76 1.03 -1.58 -2.43
N LEU A 77 0.23 -2.60 -2.13
CA LEU A 77 -0.79 -3.19 -3.03
C LEU A 77 -2.20 -3.12 -2.44
N LEU A 78 -3.20 -3.18 -3.31
CA LEU A 78 -4.60 -3.36 -2.94
C LEU A 78 -5.03 -4.80 -3.27
N ARG A 79 -5.57 -5.52 -2.29
CA ARG A 79 -6.12 -6.88 -2.43
C ARG A 79 -7.65 -6.81 -2.49
N ASP A 80 -8.25 -7.58 -3.38
CA ASP A 80 -9.71 -7.72 -3.52
C ASP A 80 -10.56 -6.42 -3.50
N PRO A 81 -10.23 -5.37 -4.28
CA PRO A 81 -11.09 -4.20 -4.36
C PRO A 81 -12.45 -4.57 -4.94
N GLY A 82 -13.53 -4.21 -4.24
CA GLY A 82 -14.90 -4.33 -4.72
C GLY A 82 -15.19 -3.47 -5.96
N PRO A 83 -16.34 -3.67 -6.65
CA PRO A 83 -16.66 -2.98 -7.90
C PRO A 83 -16.69 -1.46 -7.77
N MET A 84 -17.15 -0.94 -6.63
CA MET A 84 -17.19 0.51 -6.37
C MET A 84 -15.77 1.09 -6.22
N VAL A 85 -14.90 0.40 -5.48
CA VAL A 85 -13.49 0.80 -5.30
C VAL A 85 -12.75 0.73 -6.65
N ARG A 86 -12.96 -0.32 -7.44
CA ARG A 86 -12.39 -0.43 -8.80
C ARG A 86 -12.82 0.72 -9.70
N MET A 87 -14.11 1.04 -9.74
CA MET A 87 -14.64 2.17 -10.50
C MET A 87 -13.96 3.49 -10.11
N VAL A 88 -13.78 3.74 -8.81
CA VAL A 88 -13.07 4.95 -8.33
C VAL A 88 -11.62 4.97 -8.81
N LEU A 89 -10.91 3.85 -8.72
CA LEU A 89 -9.52 3.74 -9.22
C LEU A 89 -9.44 3.93 -10.74
N GLU A 90 -10.40 3.41 -11.50
CA GLU A 90 -10.45 3.55 -12.96
C GLU A 90 -10.75 4.98 -13.40
N VAL A 91 -11.77 5.61 -12.82
CA VAL A 91 -12.16 7.00 -13.12
C VAL A 91 -11.04 7.98 -12.77
N THR A 92 -10.29 7.69 -11.71
CA THR A 92 -9.13 8.51 -11.30
C THR A 92 -7.84 8.11 -12.00
N ASN A 93 -7.88 7.07 -12.84
CA ASN A 93 -6.75 6.52 -13.55
C ASN A 93 -5.59 6.09 -12.63
N LEU A 94 -5.88 5.59 -11.42
CA LEU A 94 -4.93 5.16 -10.39
C LEU A 94 -4.83 3.64 -10.22
N GLN A 95 -5.60 2.86 -10.97
CA GLN A 95 -5.55 1.40 -10.98
C GLN A 95 -4.15 0.85 -11.24
N HIS A 96 -3.40 1.49 -12.14
CA HIS A 96 -2.02 1.11 -12.49
C HIS A 96 -1.02 1.42 -11.39
N LEU A 97 -1.38 2.29 -10.44
CA LEU A 97 -0.60 2.41 -9.24
C LEU A 97 -0.73 1.06 -8.53
N PHE A 98 -1.88 0.71 -7.99
CA PHE A 98 -1.98 -0.41 -7.07
C PHE A 98 -1.93 -1.83 -7.69
N ALA A 99 -1.80 -1.94 -9.01
CA ALA A 99 -1.51 -3.19 -9.71
C ALA A 99 -0.03 -3.56 -9.50
N GLY A 100 0.24 -4.55 -8.64
CA GLY A 100 1.59 -4.99 -8.36
C GLY A 100 2.18 -5.81 -9.49
N GLU A 101 3.36 -5.42 -9.96
CA GLU A 101 4.45 -6.36 -10.19
C GLU A 101 5.43 -6.15 -9.04
N ALA A 102 5.74 -7.22 -8.31
CA ALA A 102 6.88 -7.20 -7.40
C ALA A 102 8.10 -6.84 -8.25
N VAL A 103 8.80 -5.76 -7.88
CA VAL A 103 10.07 -5.45 -8.52
C VAL A 103 11.00 -6.58 -8.09
N GLU A 104 11.20 -7.57 -8.95
CA GLU A 104 12.26 -8.56 -8.74
C GLU A 104 13.56 -7.79 -8.56
N GLU A 105 14.20 -8.01 -7.42
CA GLU A 105 15.50 -7.46 -7.10
C GLU A 105 16.45 -7.76 -8.28
N SER A 106 16.93 -6.69 -8.93
CA SER A 106 18.06 -6.84 -9.83
C SER A 106 19.30 -7.15 -8.98
N VAL A 107 19.53 -8.44 -8.73
CA VAL A 107 20.85 -8.97 -8.38
C VAL A 107 21.79 -8.65 -9.54
N GLY A 108 22.54 -7.57 -9.37
CA GLY A 108 23.68 -7.19 -10.19
C GLY A 108 24.93 -7.22 -9.33
N GLU A 109 25.28 -8.37 -8.76
CA GLU A 109 26.58 -8.59 -8.16
C GLU A 109 27.54 -9.10 -9.25
N LYS A 110 28.64 -8.38 -9.50
CA LYS A 110 29.96 -8.96 -9.76
C LYS A 110 31.06 -7.90 -9.59
N ALA A 111 31.91 -8.19 -8.60
CA ALA A 111 33.38 -8.16 -8.61
C ALA A 111 34.05 -6.93 -9.28
N GLY A 112 34.80 -6.09 -8.56
CA GLY A 112 36.02 -6.52 -7.88
C GLY A 112 37.13 -6.74 -8.91
N GLU A 113 37.88 -5.69 -9.27
CA GLU A 113 39.23 -5.85 -9.80
C GLU A 113 40.10 -4.67 -9.36
N THR A 114 41.00 -4.97 -8.44
CA THR A 114 42.19 -4.19 -8.08
C THR A 114 43.29 -4.40 -9.13
N ALA A 115 44.16 -3.39 -9.24
CA ALA A 115 45.53 -3.42 -9.78
C ALA A 115 45.73 -3.10 -11.27
N SER A 116 46.25 -1.89 -11.52
CA SER A 116 47.69 -1.72 -11.83
C SER A 116 48.13 -0.30 -11.47
#